data_AF-A0A924ID70-F1
#
_entry.id   AF-A0A924ID70-F1
#
_cell.length_a   1.000
_cell.length_b   1.000
_cell.length_c   1.000
_cell.angle_alpha   90.00
_cell.angle_beta   90.00
_cell.angle_gamma   90.00
#
_symmetry.space_group_name_H-M   'P 1'
#
loop_
_entity.id
_entity.type
_entity.pdbx_description
1 polymer ?
#
loop_
_entity_poly.entity_id
_entity_poly.type
_entity_poly.pdbx_seq_one_letter_code
_entity_poly.pdbx_strand_id
1 'polypeptide(L)'
;MDRILYGDNQFFAVNHISDEKSRAQSIKFKDDKTILETIDIARGEGVETFMCTTHDRIINICNMIRQEPEKYKNFSIYPCMPYAHKYANAVTELGIMGTIKQYVPGNFFGSLFKGGMAFVSKDYISIMELMIDAEMKMFKGIHTPVVFLQNVITDLLLGLRMKDMLKAYHDYVIKKYNAEPAYITMNMPMLLDVLESVGIQNPIICSSINKAGFRMSGGMEVYEKTLRTRKLRAIAMQVLGGGAIPARDAIEYVCSLPNVESILFGASSKGNIVQTVNFIREFDKSKANQPVEY
;
A
#
# COMPACT_ATOMS: atom_id res chain seq x y z
N MET A 1 -12.82 -5.98 3.97
CA MET A 1 -11.35 -5.85 4.06
C MET A 1 -10.89 -6.65 5.26
N ASP A 2 -9.76 -7.34 5.17
CA ASP A 2 -9.24 -8.10 6.31
C ASP A 2 -8.72 -7.17 7.40
N ARG A 3 -8.94 -7.53 8.66
CA ARG A 3 -8.54 -6.71 9.81
C ARG A 3 -7.01 -6.58 9.92
N ILE A 4 -6.28 -7.61 9.54
CA ILE A 4 -4.83 -7.68 9.69
C ILE A 4 -4.21 -7.89 8.31
N LEU A 5 -3.30 -7.01 7.92
CA LEU A 5 -2.57 -7.08 6.66
C LEU A 5 -1.08 -7.25 6.94
N TYR A 6 -0.44 -8.18 6.23
CA TYR A 6 0.99 -8.39 6.34
C TYR A 6 1.75 -7.60 5.27
N GLY A 7 2.71 -6.78 5.69
CA GLY A 7 3.50 -5.91 4.81
C GLY A 7 4.81 -6.53 4.35
N ASP A 8 5.46 -5.89 3.38
CA ASP A 8 6.64 -6.41 2.67
C ASP A 8 7.98 -5.74 3.02
N ASN A 9 7.97 -4.58 3.71
CA ASN A 9 9.15 -3.76 3.96
C ASN A 9 10.38 -4.54 4.48
N GLN A 10 10.17 -5.51 5.39
CA GLN A 10 11.25 -6.32 5.94
C GLN A 10 11.98 -7.21 4.92
N PHE A 11 11.33 -7.51 3.79
CA PHE A 11 11.89 -8.35 2.73
C PHE A 11 12.81 -7.57 1.78
N PHE A 12 12.70 -6.25 1.79
CA PHE A 12 13.45 -5.33 0.94
C PHE A 12 14.45 -4.49 1.73
N ALA A 13 14.75 -4.89 2.97
CA ALA A 13 15.66 -4.19 3.88
C ALA A 13 15.29 -2.71 4.09
N VAL A 14 14.00 -2.39 4.00
CA VAL A 14 13.49 -1.04 4.25
C VAL A 14 13.31 -0.89 5.76
N ASN A 15 14.30 -0.29 6.42
CA ASN A 15 14.22 0.14 7.82
C ASN A 15 14.48 1.63 7.92
N HIS A 16 13.55 2.39 8.48
CA HIS A 16 13.67 3.85 8.59
C HIS A 16 14.47 4.32 9.81
N ILE A 17 14.96 3.41 10.66
CA ILE A 17 15.64 3.74 11.91
C ILE A 17 17.04 3.11 12.03
N SER A 18 17.29 1.93 11.46
CA SER A 18 18.53 1.18 11.72
C SER A 18 19.10 0.48 10.49
N ASP A 19 20.27 0.93 10.05
CA ASP A 19 21.05 0.32 8.96
C ASP A 19 21.52 -1.10 9.30
N GLU A 20 21.86 -1.36 10.56
CA GLU A 20 22.26 -2.69 11.01
C GLU A 20 21.10 -3.69 10.85
N LYS A 21 19.87 -3.29 11.21
CA LYS A 21 18.68 -4.11 10.97
C LYS A 21 18.42 -4.30 9.48
N SER A 22 18.58 -3.26 8.66
CA SER A 22 18.48 -3.38 7.20
C SER A 22 19.47 -4.42 6.65
N ARG A 23 20.73 -4.40 7.12
CA ARG A 23 21.75 -5.39 6.71
C ARG A 23 21.42 -6.81 7.17
N ALA A 24 20.93 -6.98 8.40
CA ALA A 24 20.52 -8.29 8.89
C ALA A 24 19.33 -8.85 8.08
N GLN A 25 18.38 -7.99 7.71
CA GLN A 25 17.23 -8.35 6.89
C GLN A 25 17.63 -8.73 5.46
N SER A 26 18.54 -7.99 4.83
CA SER A 26 19.01 -8.31 3.47
C SER A 26 19.73 -9.66 3.41
N ILE A 27 20.49 -10.01 4.45
CA ILE A 27 21.12 -11.33 4.57
C ILE A 27 20.06 -12.41 4.77
N LYS A 28 19.11 -12.21 5.71
CA LYS A 28 18.08 -13.18 6.03
C LYS A 28 17.17 -13.48 4.84
N PHE A 29 16.69 -12.43 4.16
CA PHE A 29 15.75 -12.55 3.06
C PHE A 29 16.44 -12.55 1.71
N LYS A 30 17.69 -13.02 1.64
CA LYS A 30 18.42 -13.17 0.37
C LYS A 30 17.70 -14.11 -0.60
N ASP A 31 17.08 -15.16 -0.07
CA ASP A 31 16.35 -16.17 -0.85
C ASP A 31 14.83 -15.90 -0.85
N ASP A 32 14.20 -16.07 -2.01
CA ASP A 32 12.76 -15.85 -2.19
C ASP A 32 11.93 -16.88 -1.41
N LYS A 33 12.46 -18.09 -1.22
CA LYS A 33 11.81 -19.11 -0.39
C LYS A 33 11.66 -18.66 1.06
N THR A 34 12.67 -18.00 1.62
CA THR A 34 12.62 -17.49 3.00
C THR A 34 11.56 -16.39 3.16
N ILE A 35 11.31 -15.59 2.12
CA ILE A 35 10.21 -14.63 2.10
C ILE A 35 8.87 -15.37 2.19
N LEU A 36 8.66 -16.37 1.32
CA LEU A 36 7.41 -17.14 1.28
C LEU A 36 7.17 -17.93 2.58
N GLU A 37 8.20 -18.55 3.14
CA GLU A 37 8.14 -19.23 4.44
C GLU A 37 7.73 -18.26 5.57
N THR A 38 8.16 -17.01 5.50
CA THR A 38 7.78 -15.99 6.50
C THR A 38 6.34 -15.51 6.29
N ILE A 39 5.88 -15.41 5.04
CA ILE A 39 4.46 -15.18 4.73
C ILE A 39 3.62 -16.33 5.26
N ASP A 40 4.03 -17.58 5.06
CA ASP A 40 3.34 -18.77 5.57
C ASP A 40 3.25 -18.79 7.10
N ILE A 41 4.25 -18.26 7.81
CA ILE A 41 4.17 -18.07 9.27
C ILE A 41 3.02 -17.12 9.63
N ALA A 42 2.89 -15.98 8.94
CA ALA A 42 1.77 -15.05 9.18
C ALA A 42 0.41 -15.67 8.82
N ARG A 43 0.34 -16.44 7.72
CA ARG A 43 -0.85 -17.20 7.34
C ARG A 43 -1.23 -18.25 8.38
N GLY A 44 -0.25 -18.92 8.99
CA GLY A 44 -0.46 -19.85 10.10
C GLY A 44 -1.11 -19.20 11.32
N GLU A 45 -0.95 -17.88 11.48
CA GLU A 45 -1.65 -17.08 12.49
C GLU A 45 -3.00 -16.54 12.02
N GLY A 46 -3.46 -16.91 10.82
CA GLY A 46 -4.72 -16.49 10.21
C GLY A 46 -4.67 -15.15 9.45
N VAL A 47 -3.47 -14.69 9.06
CA VAL A 47 -3.29 -13.49 8.23
C VAL A 47 -3.23 -13.90 6.75
N GLU A 48 -4.35 -13.81 6.05
CA GLU A 48 -4.50 -14.29 4.66
C GLU A 48 -4.37 -13.19 3.60
N THR A 49 -4.03 -11.96 3.99
CA THR A 49 -3.77 -10.86 3.06
C THR A 49 -2.33 -10.35 3.19
N PHE A 50 -1.62 -10.34 2.06
CA PHE A 50 -0.29 -9.77 1.93
C PHE A 50 -0.32 -8.51 1.07
N MET A 51 0.07 -7.39 1.66
CA MET A 51 0.17 -6.09 1.00
C MET A 51 1.63 -5.84 0.63
N CYS A 52 1.90 -5.66 -0.67
CA CYS A 52 3.28 -5.60 -1.15
C CYS A 52 3.48 -4.64 -2.32
N THR A 53 4.67 -4.04 -2.37
CA THR A 53 5.12 -3.20 -3.46
C THR A 53 5.41 -4.07 -4.68
N THR A 54 5.19 -3.54 -5.90
CA THR A 54 5.41 -4.25 -7.17
C THR A 54 6.90 -4.40 -7.55
N HIS A 55 7.70 -4.90 -6.60
CA HIS A 55 9.13 -5.15 -6.72
C HIS A 55 9.39 -6.42 -7.55
N ASP A 56 10.49 -6.47 -8.31
CA ASP A 56 10.79 -7.59 -9.23
C ASP A 56 10.79 -8.98 -8.54
N ARG A 57 11.34 -9.07 -7.32
CA ARG A 57 11.27 -10.30 -6.50
C ARG A 57 9.85 -10.81 -6.21
N ILE A 58 8.84 -9.94 -6.16
CA ILE A 58 7.44 -10.36 -5.98
C ILE A 58 6.95 -11.21 -7.16
N ILE A 59 7.55 -11.08 -8.35
CA ILE A 59 7.26 -11.96 -9.50
C ILE A 59 7.53 -13.42 -9.12
N ASN A 60 8.67 -13.70 -8.50
CA ASN A 60 9.04 -15.05 -8.09
C ASN A 60 8.13 -15.57 -6.97
N ILE A 61 7.81 -14.74 -5.98
CA ILE A 61 6.86 -15.07 -4.92
C ILE A 61 5.48 -15.42 -5.51
N CYS A 62 5.00 -14.63 -6.45
CA CYS A 62 3.75 -14.90 -7.18
C CYS A 62 3.81 -16.22 -7.96
N ASN A 63 4.95 -16.54 -8.59
CA ASN A 63 5.13 -17.81 -9.29
C ASN A 63 5.10 -19.01 -8.33
N MET A 64 5.76 -18.91 -7.17
CA MET A 64 5.71 -19.96 -6.15
C MET A 64 4.29 -20.16 -5.60
N ILE A 65 3.55 -19.06 -5.35
CA ILE A 65 2.14 -19.12 -4.93
C ILE A 65 1.27 -19.86 -5.96
N ARG A 66 1.44 -19.55 -7.25
CA ARG A 66 0.70 -20.22 -8.34
C ARG A 66 0.98 -21.72 -8.43
N GLN A 67 2.15 -22.17 -8.00
CA GLN A 67 2.52 -23.59 -8.02
C GLN A 67 1.83 -24.40 -6.93
N GLU A 68 1.23 -23.74 -5.92
CA GLU A 68 0.52 -24.40 -4.81
C GLU A 68 -0.92 -23.85 -4.64
N PRO A 69 -1.80 -23.95 -5.65
CA PRO A 69 -3.10 -23.26 -5.66
C PRO A 69 -4.01 -23.64 -4.48
N GLU A 70 -4.01 -24.90 -4.06
CA GLU A 70 -4.81 -25.35 -2.91
C GLU A 70 -4.36 -24.75 -1.58
N LYS A 71 -3.04 -24.56 -1.42
CA LYS A 71 -2.46 -23.94 -0.23
C LYS A 71 -2.81 -22.46 -0.16
N TYR A 72 -2.85 -21.76 -1.28
CA TYR A 72 -3.06 -20.31 -1.36
C TYR A 72 -4.48 -19.90 -1.81
N LYS A 73 -5.45 -20.83 -1.83
CA LYS A 73 -6.81 -20.56 -2.37
C LYS A 73 -7.55 -19.38 -1.73
N ASN A 74 -7.30 -19.12 -0.44
CA ASN A 74 -7.92 -18.03 0.32
C ASN A 74 -6.99 -16.82 0.48
N PHE A 75 -5.79 -16.87 -0.12
CA PHE A 75 -4.77 -15.86 0.07
C PHE A 75 -4.96 -14.72 -0.94
N SER A 76 -4.97 -13.49 -0.43
CA SER A 76 -5.08 -12.28 -1.24
C SER A 76 -3.77 -11.52 -1.28
N ILE A 77 -3.44 -10.93 -2.44
CA ILE A 77 -2.35 -9.97 -2.55
C ILE A 77 -2.91 -8.59 -2.83
N TYR A 78 -2.54 -7.59 -2.02
CA TYR A 78 -2.90 -6.19 -2.21
C TYR A 78 -1.68 -5.45 -2.78
N PRO A 79 -1.55 -5.32 -4.11
CA PRO A 79 -0.39 -4.70 -4.73
C PRO A 79 -0.35 -3.19 -4.51
N CYS A 80 0.83 -2.67 -4.23
CA CYS A 80 1.14 -1.26 -4.04
C CYS A 80 2.07 -0.78 -5.15
N MET A 81 1.53 0.01 -6.08
CA MET A 81 2.27 0.46 -7.27
C MET A 81 2.40 1.98 -7.31
N PRO A 82 3.42 2.53 -7.98
CA PRO A 82 4.55 1.85 -8.59
C PRO A 82 5.67 1.51 -7.60
N TYR A 83 6.58 0.61 -7.98
CA TYR A 83 7.89 0.54 -7.35
C TYR A 83 8.78 1.70 -7.84
N ALA A 84 8.76 2.83 -7.14
CA ALA A 84 9.38 4.07 -7.61
C ALA A 84 10.90 3.97 -7.88
N HIS A 85 11.65 3.18 -7.11
CA HIS A 85 13.10 3.01 -7.32
C HIS A 85 13.43 2.41 -8.70
N LYS A 86 12.59 1.50 -9.21
CA LYS A 86 12.75 0.95 -10.56
C LYS A 86 12.69 2.03 -11.64
N TYR A 87 11.77 2.99 -11.50
CA TYR A 87 11.65 4.10 -12.45
C TYR A 87 12.78 5.12 -12.26
N ALA A 88 13.18 5.43 -11.02
CA ALA A 88 14.30 6.31 -10.74
C ALA A 88 15.62 5.77 -11.31
N ASN A 89 15.87 4.46 -11.17
CA ASN A 89 17.03 3.80 -11.74
C ASN A 89 16.98 3.85 -13.27
N ALA A 90 15.83 3.55 -13.88
CA ALA A 90 15.68 3.63 -15.33
C ALA A 90 15.96 5.05 -15.87
N VAL A 91 15.47 6.10 -15.20
CA VAL A 91 15.76 7.50 -15.59
C VAL A 91 17.25 7.81 -15.47
N THR A 92 17.90 7.28 -14.44
CA THR A 92 19.33 7.47 -14.21
C THR A 92 20.17 6.74 -15.26
N GLU A 93 19.82 5.50 -15.60
CA GLU A 93 20.58 4.64 -16.50
C GLU A 93 20.30 4.91 -17.99
N LEU A 94 19.04 5.18 -18.34
CA LEU A 94 18.56 5.27 -19.73
C LEU A 94 18.18 6.70 -20.14
N GLY A 95 18.23 7.65 -19.19
CA GLY A 95 17.65 8.98 -19.37
C GLY A 95 16.11 8.95 -19.40
N ILE A 96 15.51 10.14 -19.38
CA ILE A 96 14.05 10.31 -19.43
C ILE A 96 13.46 9.67 -20.70
N MET A 97 14.08 9.92 -21.86
CA MET A 97 13.57 9.43 -23.15
C MET A 97 13.72 7.92 -23.30
N GLY A 98 14.82 7.33 -22.81
CA GLY A 98 15.02 5.87 -22.80
C GLY A 98 14.03 5.16 -21.87
N THR A 99 13.76 5.74 -20.71
CA THR A 99 12.76 5.22 -19.76
C THR A 99 11.36 5.22 -20.35
N ILE A 100 10.94 6.33 -20.98
CA ILE A 100 9.63 6.40 -21.64
C ILE A 100 9.52 5.32 -22.71
N LYS A 101 10.54 5.14 -23.55
CA LYS A 101 10.53 4.09 -24.59
C LYS A 101 10.45 2.67 -24.02
N GLN A 102 11.04 2.43 -22.84
CA GLN A 102 11.02 1.12 -22.19
C GLN A 102 9.63 0.77 -21.63
N TYR A 103 8.94 1.74 -21.01
CA TYR A 103 7.70 1.50 -20.28
C TYR A 103 6.43 1.93 -21.04
N VAL A 104 6.56 2.77 -22.07
CA VAL A 104 5.46 3.23 -22.93
C VAL A 104 5.68 2.70 -24.35
N PRO A 105 4.94 1.67 -24.79
CA PRO A 105 5.09 1.10 -26.12
C PRO A 105 4.56 2.01 -27.23
N GLY A 106 5.35 2.20 -28.29
CA GLY A 106 4.90 2.76 -29.58
C GLY A 106 4.95 4.30 -29.72
N ASN A 107 4.52 4.79 -30.90
CA ASN A 107 4.58 6.18 -31.40
C ASN A 107 3.69 7.20 -30.63
N PHE A 108 3.66 7.13 -29.30
CA PHE A 108 2.83 7.99 -28.44
C PHE A 108 3.21 9.49 -28.48
N PHE A 109 4.34 9.83 -29.09
CA PHE A 109 4.75 11.22 -29.35
C PHE A 109 4.16 11.84 -30.63
N GLY A 110 3.45 11.05 -31.45
CA GLY A 110 2.86 11.54 -32.72
C GLY A 110 1.74 12.58 -32.54
N SER A 111 1.11 12.63 -31.36
CA SER A 111 0.01 13.55 -31.01
C SER A 111 0.49 14.90 -30.43
N LEU A 112 1.71 14.96 -29.87
CA LEU A 112 2.23 16.19 -29.24
C LEU A 112 2.56 17.29 -30.28
N PHE A 113 2.81 16.90 -31.54
CA PHE A 113 3.15 17.83 -32.63
C PHE A 113 1.95 18.39 -33.40
N LYS A 114 0.71 18.00 -33.07
CA LYS A 114 -0.49 18.46 -33.78
C LYS A 114 -1.60 18.91 -32.81
N GLY A 115 -1.39 20.09 -32.23
CA GLY A 115 -2.43 21.09 -31.93
C GLY A 115 -3.61 20.70 -31.01
N GLY A 116 -3.59 21.21 -29.78
CA GLY A 116 -4.79 21.44 -28.96
C GLY A 116 -4.63 21.03 -27.50
N MET A 117 -4.85 21.97 -26.57
CA MET A 117 -4.76 21.77 -25.11
C MET A 117 -5.59 20.60 -24.55
N ALA A 118 -6.54 20.03 -25.32
CA ALA A 118 -7.36 18.90 -24.92
C ALA A 118 -6.73 17.51 -25.13
N PHE A 119 -5.62 17.41 -25.90
CA PHE A 119 -4.93 16.12 -26.12
C PHE A 119 -3.92 15.77 -25.02
N VAL A 120 -3.35 16.78 -24.37
CA VAL A 120 -2.29 16.60 -23.36
C VAL A 120 -2.80 15.81 -22.14
N SER A 121 -4.04 16.02 -21.68
CA SER A 121 -4.60 15.30 -20.51
C SER A 121 -4.92 13.83 -20.80
N LYS A 122 -5.41 13.51 -22.01
CA LYS A 122 -5.66 12.12 -22.41
C LYS A 122 -4.36 11.33 -22.53
N ASP A 123 -3.30 11.97 -23.01
CA ASP A 123 -2.00 11.32 -23.17
C ASP A 123 -1.42 10.86 -21.82
N TYR A 124 -1.52 11.67 -20.76
CA TYR A 124 -1.06 11.27 -19.42
C TYR A 124 -1.91 10.19 -18.75
N ILE A 125 -3.24 10.22 -18.93
CA ILE A 125 -4.13 9.17 -18.41
C ILE A 125 -3.78 7.84 -19.08
N SER A 126 -3.65 7.80 -20.40
CA SER A 126 -3.28 6.57 -21.11
C SER A 126 -1.90 6.05 -20.71
N ILE A 127 -0.92 6.93 -20.48
CA ILE A 127 0.39 6.52 -19.94
C ILE A 127 0.24 5.90 -18.54
N MET A 128 -0.55 6.51 -17.65
CA MET A 128 -0.84 5.97 -16.33
C MET A 128 -1.50 4.58 -16.44
N GLU A 129 -2.50 4.41 -17.30
CA GLU A 129 -3.17 3.12 -17.54
C GLU A 129 -2.17 2.03 -17.99
N LEU A 130 -1.27 2.36 -18.91
CA LEU A 130 -0.21 1.45 -19.38
C LEU A 130 0.78 1.08 -18.26
N MET A 131 1.16 2.04 -17.41
CA MET A 131 2.05 1.77 -16.28
C MET A 131 1.37 0.88 -15.24
N ILE A 132 0.08 1.10 -14.94
CA ILE A 132 -0.71 0.22 -14.07
C ILE A 132 -0.75 -1.20 -14.66
N ASP A 133 -0.99 -1.33 -15.98
CA ASP A 133 -1.01 -2.62 -16.66
C ASP A 133 0.33 -3.36 -16.58
N ALA A 134 1.44 -2.63 -16.71
CA ALA A 134 2.78 -3.20 -16.57
C ALA A 134 3.03 -3.75 -15.15
N GLU A 135 2.66 -3.00 -14.12
CA GLU A 135 2.83 -3.40 -12.71
C GLU A 135 1.89 -4.55 -12.33
N MET A 136 0.65 -4.54 -12.82
CA MET A 136 -0.35 -5.57 -12.50
C MET A 136 -0.10 -6.92 -13.19
N LYS A 137 0.70 -6.94 -14.27
CA LYS A 137 0.99 -8.16 -15.06
C LYS A 137 1.52 -9.30 -14.18
N MET A 138 2.32 -8.99 -13.17
CA MET A 138 2.91 -10.01 -12.29
C MET A 138 1.90 -10.72 -11.39
N PHE A 139 0.70 -10.18 -11.21
CA PHE A 139 -0.35 -10.76 -10.37
C PHE A 139 -1.43 -11.53 -11.16
N LYS A 140 -1.25 -11.72 -12.47
CA LYS A 140 -2.21 -12.48 -13.29
C LYS A 140 -2.49 -13.86 -12.67
N GLY A 141 -3.76 -14.19 -12.44
CA GLY A 141 -4.15 -15.47 -11.82
C GLY A 141 -3.94 -15.54 -10.31
N ILE A 142 -3.68 -14.41 -9.64
CA ILE A 142 -3.69 -14.26 -8.19
C ILE A 142 -4.87 -13.36 -7.80
N HIS A 143 -5.48 -13.62 -6.65
CA HIS A 143 -6.58 -12.79 -6.17
C HIS A 143 -6.07 -11.44 -5.64
N THR A 144 -6.38 -10.35 -6.35
CA THR A 144 -6.00 -8.98 -6.01
C THR A 144 -7.21 -8.06 -5.88
N PRO A 145 -8.02 -8.20 -4.82
CA PRO A 145 -9.30 -7.48 -4.72
C PRO A 145 -9.13 -5.99 -4.39
N VAL A 146 -7.96 -5.56 -3.91
CA VAL A 146 -7.65 -4.15 -3.61
C VAL A 146 -6.30 -3.81 -4.24
N VAL A 147 -6.22 -2.66 -4.91
CA VAL A 147 -5.02 -2.19 -5.61
C VAL A 147 -4.67 -0.81 -5.07
N PHE A 148 -3.42 -0.62 -4.64
CA PHE A 148 -2.95 0.60 -4.00
C PHE A 148 -2.11 1.48 -4.92
N LEU A 149 -2.36 2.79 -4.86
CA LEU A 149 -1.44 3.81 -5.34
C LEU A 149 -0.47 4.20 -4.23
N GLN A 150 0.82 4.02 -4.47
CA GLN A 150 1.90 4.29 -3.52
C GLN A 150 2.00 5.78 -3.16
N ASN A 151 2.46 6.05 -1.94
CA ASN A 151 2.49 7.40 -1.37
C ASN A 151 3.34 8.38 -2.20
N VAL A 152 4.43 7.91 -2.80
CA VAL A 152 5.27 8.73 -3.68
C VAL A 152 4.50 9.33 -4.86
N ILE A 153 3.50 8.61 -5.39
CA ILE A 153 2.64 9.13 -6.46
C ILE A 153 1.42 9.83 -5.89
N THR A 154 0.74 9.24 -4.91
CA THR A 154 -0.45 9.83 -4.30
C THR A 154 -0.16 11.23 -3.76
N ASP A 155 0.92 11.39 -2.98
CA ASP A 155 1.28 12.66 -2.35
C ASP A 155 1.83 13.67 -3.39
N LEU A 156 2.48 13.20 -4.46
CA LEU A 156 2.88 14.04 -5.60
C LEU A 156 1.65 14.62 -6.31
N LEU A 157 0.68 13.78 -6.66
CA LEU A 157 -0.57 14.20 -7.30
C LEU A 157 -1.36 15.15 -6.39
N LEU A 158 -1.33 14.90 -5.08
CA LEU A 158 -1.93 15.77 -4.08
C LEU A 158 -1.27 17.15 -4.05
N GLY A 159 0.07 17.20 -4.03
CA GLY A 159 0.85 18.44 -4.05
C GLY A 159 0.68 19.24 -5.34
N LEU A 160 0.56 18.57 -6.49
CA LEU A 160 0.31 19.18 -7.79
C LEU A 160 -1.17 19.49 -8.05
N ARG A 161 -2.08 19.15 -7.11
CA ARG A 161 -3.53 19.31 -7.23
C ARG A 161 -4.13 18.60 -8.45
N MET A 162 -3.52 17.49 -8.87
CA MET A 162 -3.95 16.68 -10.02
C MET A 162 -5.07 15.71 -9.65
N LYS A 163 -6.17 16.25 -9.12
CA LYS A 163 -7.33 15.46 -8.65
C LYS A 163 -7.96 14.59 -9.73
N ASP A 164 -7.93 15.04 -10.98
CA ASP A 164 -8.47 14.30 -12.12
C ASP A 164 -7.66 13.02 -12.42
N MET A 165 -6.36 13.01 -12.11
CA MET A 165 -5.52 11.80 -12.21
C MET A 165 -5.87 10.80 -11.11
N LEU A 166 -6.14 11.25 -9.88
CA LEU A 166 -6.60 10.37 -8.80
C LEU A 166 -7.95 9.73 -9.16
N LYS A 167 -8.85 10.48 -9.80
CA LYS A 167 -10.12 9.98 -10.32
C LYS A 167 -9.93 9.00 -11.47
N ALA A 168 -9.04 9.30 -12.42
CA ALA A 168 -8.73 8.43 -13.53
C ALA A 168 -8.15 7.09 -13.06
N TYR A 169 -7.21 7.12 -12.10
CA TYR A 169 -6.69 5.91 -11.44
C TYR A 169 -7.82 5.09 -10.81
N HIS A 170 -8.69 5.74 -10.04
CA HIS A 170 -9.82 5.11 -9.37
C HIS A 170 -10.70 4.34 -10.36
N ASP A 171 -11.13 5.02 -11.41
CA ASP A 171 -12.04 4.46 -12.41
C ASP A 171 -11.39 3.34 -13.21
N TYR A 172 -10.11 3.51 -13.54
CA TYR A 172 -9.38 2.52 -14.32
C TYR A 172 -9.21 1.21 -13.55
N VAL A 173 -8.83 1.27 -12.27
CA VAL A 173 -8.68 0.07 -11.43
C VAL A 173 -9.99 -0.72 -11.33
N ILE A 174 -11.12 -0.03 -11.11
CA ILE A 174 -12.44 -0.67 -11.09
C ILE A 174 -12.75 -1.30 -12.45
N LYS A 175 -12.65 -0.52 -13.52
CA LYS A 175 -13.05 -0.93 -14.87
C LYS A 175 -12.20 -2.08 -15.43
N LYS A 176 -10.89 -2.03 -15.23
CA LYS A 176 -9.92 -2.95 -15.85
C LYS A 176 -9.68 -4.20 -15.02
N TYR A 177 -9.58 -4.05 -13.71
CA TYR A 177 -9.17 -5.12 -12.80
C TYR A 177 -10.31 -5.67 -11.95
N ASN A 178 -11.50 -5.04 -11.98
CA ASN A 178 -12.61 -5.37 -11.09
C ASN A 178 -12.13 -5.43 -9.63
N ALA A 179 -11.28 -4.47 -9.26
CA ALA A 179 -10.66 -4.36 -7.94
C ALA A 179 -11.00 -3.00 -7.33
N GLU A 180 -10.87 -2.92 -6.01
CA GLU A 180 -11.11 -1.70 -5.28
C GLU A 180 -9.86 -0.80 -5.26
N PRO A 181 -9.96 0.48 -5.68
CA PRO A 181 -8.83 1.40 -5.65
C PRO A 181 -8.57 1.86 -4.22
N ALA A 182 -7.30 1.86 -3.83
CA ALA A 182 -6.85 2.28 -2.53
C ALA A 182 -5.63 3.19 -2.64
N TYR A 183 -5.36 3.96 -1.59
CA TYR A 183 -4.34 5.01 -1.63
C TYR A 183 -3.44 4.93 -0.41
N ILE A 184 -2.14 4.93 -0.62
CA ILE A 184 -1.17 5.14 0.46
C ILE A 184 -0.82 6.64 0.47
N THR A 185 -0.81 7.28 1.64
CA THR A 185 -0.49 8.72 1.76
C THR A 185 0.13 9.05 3.11
N MET A 186 0.94 10.10 3.15
CA MET A 186 1.40 10.73 4.41
C MET A 186 0.47 11.85 4.91
N ASN A 187 -0.62 12.16 4.20
CA ASN A 187 -1.56 13.23 4.51
C ASN A 187 -3.02 12.79 4.29
N MET A 188 -3.49 11.87 5.13
CA MET A 188 -4.84 11.29 5.07
C MET A 188 -5.96 12.35 5.07
N PRO A 189 -5.95 13.38 5.93
CA PRO A 189 -7.02 14.39 5.95
C PRO A 189 -7.14 15.13 4.61
N MET A 190 -6.02 15.61 4.06
CA MET A 190 -6.02 16.33 2.79
C MET A 190 -6.38 15.43 1.61
N LEU A 191 -5.89 14.18 1.59
CA LEU A 191 -6.25 13.24 0.55
C LEU A 191 -7.77 12.96 0.56
N LEU A 192 -8.36 12.76 1.75
CA LEU A 192 -9.79 12.50 1.86
C LEU A 192 -10.62 13.65 1.28
N ASP A 193 -10.28 14.90 1.60
CA ASP A 193 -10.96 16.08 1.03
C ASP A 193 -10.88 16.09 -0.51
N VAL A 194 -9.71 15.78 -1.07
CA VAL A 194 -9.52 15.74 -2.54
C VAL A 194 -10.31 14.61 -3.19
N LEU A 195 -10.29 13.41 -2.61
CA LEU A 195 -11.02 12.25 -3.13
C LEU A 195 -12.54 12.51 -3.11
N GLU A 196 -13.07 13.05 -2.01
CA GLU A 196 -14.49 13.40 -1.92
C GLU A 196 -14.87 14.49 -2.94
N SER A 197 -13.99 15.46 -3.19
CA SER A 197 -14.22 16.53 -4.18
C SER A 197 -14.36 16.04 -5.62
N VAL A 198 -13.87 14.84 -5.93
CA VAL A 198 -14.01 14.16 -7.23
C VAL A 198 -15.01 13.00 -7.19
N GLY A 199 -15.83 12.93 -6.13
CA GLY A 199 -16.93 11.97 -6.00
C GLY A 199 -16.53 10.60 -5.45
N ILE A 200 -15.29 10.42 -4.97
CA ILE A 200 -14.84 9.17 -4.36
C ILE A 200 -15.23 9.17 -2.89
N GLN A 201 -16.22 8.35 -2.54
CA GLN A 201 -16.81 8.28 -1.20
C GLN A 201 -16.38 7.01 -0.47
N ASN A 202 -16.19 7.09 0.85
CA ASN A 202 -15.73 5.98 1.69
C ASN A 202 -14.46 5.26 1.15
N PRO A 203 -13.40 5.99 0.76
CA PRO A 203 -12.20 5.39 0.15
C PRO A 203 -11.42 4.51 1.13
N ILE A 204 -10.61 3.59 0.58
CA ILE A 204 -9.57 2.89 1.33
C ILE A 204 -8.31 3.75 1.35
N ILE A 205 -7.88 4.18 2.54
CA ILE A 205 -6.67 5.00 2.69
C ILE A 205 -5.73 4.35 3.70
N CYS A 206 -4.54 3.97 3.25
CA CYS A 206 -3.44 3.56 4.11
C CYS A 206 -2.55 4.75 4.46
N SER A 207 -2.37 5.03 5.74
CA SER A 207 -1.54 6.14 6.19
C SER A 207 -0.80 5.79 7.47
N SER A 208 0.26 6.54 7.76
CA SER A 208 0.95 6.45 9.03
C SER A 208 -0.01 6.89 10.13
N ILE A 209 -0.36 5.97 11.03
CA ILE A 209 -1.24 6.24 12.18
C ILE A 209 -0.59 5.54 13.37
N ASN A 210 -0.03 6.32 14.29
CA ASN A 210 0.72 5.80 15.43
C ASN A 210 0.68 6.76 16.62
N LYS A 211 0.93 6.22 17.82
CA LYS A 211 0.86 6.95 19.10
C LYS A 211 1.93 8.05 19.24
N ALA A 212 2.92 8.09 18.35
CA ALA A 212 4.00 9.09 18.38
C ALA A 212 3.79 10.24 17.38
N GLY A 213 2.71 10.24 16.58
CA GLY A 213 2.51 11.26 15.54
C GLY A 213 3.49 11.16 14.36
N PHE A 214 4.24 10.07 14.25
CA PHE A 214 5.28 9.92 13.22
C PHE A 214 4.66 9.89 11.82
N ARG A 215 5.09 10.83 10.96
CA ARG A 215 4.62 10.99 9.57
C ARG A 215 3.10 11.19 9.43
N MET A 216 2.48 11.84 10.42
CA MET A 216 1.08 12.26 10.39
C MET A 216 0.99 13.75 10.04
N SER A 217 0.99 14.09 8.74
CA SER A 217 1.02 15.50 8.28
C SER A 217 -0.17 16.30 8.79
N GLY A 218 0.11 17.44 9.44
CA GLY A 218 -0.92 18.28 10.08
C GLY A 218 -1.19 17.93 11.55
N GLY A 219 -0.57 16.86 12.08
CA GLY A 219 -0.64 16.50 13.50
C GLY A 219 -1.59 15.34 13.78
N MET A 220 -1.38 14.70 14.94
CA MET A 220 -2.13 13.53 15.40
C MET A 220 -3.61 13.85 15.60
N GLU A 221 -3.91 15.03 16.13
CA GLU A 221 -5.26 15.49 16.45
C GLU A 221 -6.14 15.62 15.20
N VAL A 222 -5.56 16.05 14.07
CA VAL A 222 -6.28 16.20 12.80
C VAL A 222 -6.66 14.83 12.24
N TYR A 223 -5.77 13.85 12.35
CA TYR A 223 -6.05 12.47 11.95
C TYR A 223 -7.16 11.85 12.79
N GLU A 224 -7.06 11.95 14.12
CA GLU A 224 -8.10 11.41 15.00
C GLU A 224 -9.45 12.10 14.78
N LYS A 225 -9.47 13.42 14.61
CA LYS A 225 -10.70 14.16 14.26
C LYS A 225 -11.28 13.66 12.94
N THR A 226 -10.44 13.45 11.93
CA THR A 226 -10.86 12.91 10.63
C THR A 226 -11.49 11.53 10.79
N LEU A 227 -10.82 10.63 11.52
CA LEU A 227 -11.31 9.29 11.82
C LEU A 227 -12.63 9.30 12.60
N ARG A 228 -12.84 10.25 13.52
CA ARG A 228 -14.09 10.38 14.30
C ARG A 228 -15.25 10.95 13.50
N THR A 229 -14.99 11.88 12.59
CA THR A 229 -16.04 12.74 12.02
C THR A 229 -16.34 12.49 10.55
N ARG A 230 -15.48 11.78 9.83
CA ARG A 230 -15.58 11.54 8.38
C ARG A 230 -15.73 10.05 8.09
N LYS A 231 -16.23 9.73 6.89
CA LYS A 231 -16.45 8.34 6.45
C LYS A 231 -15.34 7.90 5.51
N LEU A 232 -14.50 6.97 5.98
CA LEU A 232 -13.42 6.34 5.24
C LEU A 232 -13.08 4.98 5.84
N ARG A 233 -12.33 4.18 5.10
CA ARG A 233 -11.78 2.90 5.56
C ARG A 233 -10.27 3.04 5.70
N ALA A 234 -9.84 3.43 6.89
CA ALA A 234 -8.43 3.70 7.15
C ALA A 234 -7.67 2.39 7.43
N ILE A 235 -6.46 2.31 6.90
CA ILE A 235 -5.47 1.27 7.21
C ILE A 235 -4.33 1.95 7.95
N ALA A 236 -4.11 1.55 9.20
CA ALA A 236 -3.01 2.07 10.01
C ALA A 236 -1.72 1.32 9.65
N MET A 237 -0.74 2.05 9.12
CA MET A 237 0.64 1.54 8.92
C MET A 237 1.64 2.27 9.80
N GLN A 238 2.85 1.72 9.89
CA GLN A 238 3.93 2.27 10.74
C GLN A 238 3.50 2.44 12.21
N VAL A 239 2.62 1.56 12.69
CA VAL A 239 1.99 1.65 14.02
C VAL A 239 3.00 1.69 15.17
N LEU A 240 4.15 1.03 14.99
CA LEU A 240 5.25 0.99 15.97
C LEU A 240 6.14 2.25 15.97
N GLY A 241 5.89 3.23 15.08
CA GLY A 241 6.74 4.41 14.94
C GLY A 241 8.19 4.07 14.60
N GLY A 242 8.40 3.05 13.75
CA GLY A 242 9.72 2.50 13.43
C GLY A 242 10.40 1.69 14.56
N GLY A 243 9.68 1.41 15.65
CA GLY A 243 10.17 0.69 16.82
C GLY A 243 10.38 1.57 18.06
N ALA A 244 10.02 2.86 17.98
CA ALA A 244 10.09 3.80 19.10
C ALA A 244 8.97 3.58 20.14
N ILE A 245 7.91 2.85 19.79
CA ILE A 245 6.72 2.64 20.63
C ILE A 245 6.67 1.17 21.02
N PRO A 246 6.44 0.84 22.32
CA PRO A 246 6.16 -0.53 22.73
C PRO A 246 5.01 -1.13 21.92
N ALA A 247 5.16 -2.37 21.47
CA ALA A 247 4.20 -2.99 20.54
C ALA A 247 2.78 -3.02 21.09
N ARG A 248 2.61 -3.34 22.39
CA ARG A 248 1.29 -3.37 23.03
C ARG A 248 0.60 -2.00 22.98
N ASP A 249 1.29 -0.95 23.44
CA ASP A 249 0.81 0.43 23.42
C ASP A 249 0.46 0.94 22.02
N ALA A 250 1.28 0.60 21.03
CA ALA A 250 1.07 0.98 19.64
C ALA A 250 -0.22 0.36 19.09
N ILE A 251 -0.42 -0.94 19.33
CA ILE A 251 -1.60 -1.67 18.86
C ILE A 251 -2.86 -1.24 19.62
N GLU A 252 -2.79 -1.08 20.94
CA GLU A 252 -3.89 -0.54 21.76
C GLU A 252 -4.40 0.79 21.21
N TYR A 253 -3.49 1.72 20.92
CA TYR A 253 -3.82 3.02 20.37
C TYR A 253 -4.58 2.89 19.04
N VAL A 254 -4.04 2.18 18.05
CA VAL A 254 -4.70 2.10 16.73
C VAL A 254 -6.00 1.30 16.76
N CYS A 255 -6.13 0.30 17.64
CA CYS A 255 -7.39 -0.42 17.85
C CYS A 255 -8.47 0.46 18.49
N SER A 256 -8.10 1.41 19.34
CA SER A 256 -9.04 2.34 19.99
C SER A 256 -9.70 3.31 19.02
N LEU A 257 -9.02 3.67 17.92
CA LEU A 257 -9.51 4.65 16.95
C LEU A 257 -10.71 4.13 16.16
N PRO A 258 -11.72 4.98 15.86
CA PRO A 258 -12.78 4.65 14.91
C PRO A 258 -12.25 4.63 13.47
N ASN A 259 -12.98 3.99 12.56
CA ASN A 259 -12.69 3.94 11.11
C ASN A 259 -11.33 3.37 10.69
N VAL A 260 -10.47 2.96 11.64
CA VAL A 260 -9.32 2.09 11.38
C VAL A 260 -9.85 0.67 11.16
N GLU A 261 -10.10 0.31 9.91
CA GLU A 261 -10.61 -1.01 9.53
C GLU A 261 -9.52 -2.07 9.53
N SER A 262 -8.29 -1.71 9.14
CA SER A 262 -7.18 -2.65 9.08
C SER A 262 -5.89 -2.10 9.69
N ILE A 263 -5.02 -3.01 10.12
CA ILE A 263 -3.68 -2.70 10.61
C ILE A 263 -2.67 -3.41 9.71
N LEU A 264 -1.78 -2.61 9.10
CA LEU A 264 -0.66 -3.08 8.29
C LEU A 264 0.60 -3.15 9.15
N PHE A 265 1.18 -4.34 9.28
CA PHE A 265 2.45 -4.54 9.97
C PHE A 265 3.38 -5.47 9.19
N GLY A 266 4.69 -5.31 9.43
CA GLY A 266 5.72 -6.21 8.93
C GLY A 266 6.62 -6.65 10.08
N ALA A 267 7.07 -7.91 10.06
CA ALA A 267 7.92 -8.45 11.13
C ALA A 267 8.80 -9.57 10.58
N SER A 268 10.08 -9.61 10.97
CA SER A 268 11.01 -10.61 10.40
C SER A 268 11.04 -11.93 11.18
N SER A 269 10.43 -12.04 12.36
CA SER A 269 10.52 -13.23 13.22
C SER A 269 9.12 -13.77 13.55
N LYS A 270 9.02 -15.10 13.71
CA LYS A 270 7.78 -15.76 14.14
C LYS A 270 7.24 -15.17 15.44
N GLY A 271 8.11 -14.96 16.44
CA GLY A 271 7.71 -14.39 17.73
C GLY A 271 7.03 -13.02 17.58
N ASN A 272 7.60 -12.12 16.76
CA ASN A 272 7.03 -10.79 16.56
C ASN A 272 5.72 -10.83 15.75
N ILE A 273 5.60 -11.73 14.78
CA ILE A 273 4.37 -11.95 14.01
C ILE A 273 3.24 -12.39 14.95
N VAL A 274 3.46 -13.48 15.69
CA VAL A 274 2.50 -14.04 16.65
C VAL A 274 2.09 -13.00 17.69
N GLN A 275 3.06 -12.31 18.28
CA GLN A 275 2.79 -11.30 19.30
C GLN A 275 1.92 -10.15 18.75
N THR A 276 2.23 -9.64 17.55
CA THR A 276 1.47 -8.53 16.96
C THR A 276 0.03 -8.94 16.66
N VAL A 277 -0.17 -10.13 16.07
CA VAL A 277 -1.51 -10.68 15.79
C VAL A 277 -2.31 -10.88 17.07
N ASN A 278 -1.68 -11.39 18.14
CA ASN A 278 -2.32 -11.57 19.42
C ASN A 278 -2.77 -10.26 20.07
N PHE A 279 -1.93 -9.22 20.04
CA PHE A 279 -2.33 -7.91 20.55
C PHE A 279 -3.51 -7.33 19.77
N ILE A 280 -3.51 -7.41 18.43
CA ILE A 280 -4.62 -6.89 17.63
C ILE A 280 -5.93 -7.60 18.03
N ARG A 281 -5.90 -8.93 18.14
CA ARG A 281 -7.07 -9.73 18.55
C ARG A 281 -7.53 -9.43 19.99
N GLU A 282 -6.61 -9.23 20.92
CA GLU A 282 -6.89 -8.87 22.32
C GLU A 282 -7.65 -7.54 22.38
N PHE A 283 -7.13 -6.50 21.73
CA PHE A 283 -7.72 -5.16 21.79
C PHE A 283 -9.01 -5.03 20.97
N ASP A 284 -9.12 -5.72 19.83
CA ASP A 284 -10.37 -5.74 19.06
C ASP A 284 -11.51 -6.43 19.85
N LYS A 285 -11.22 -7.53 20.55
CA LYS A 285 -12.20 -8.18 21.46
C LYS A 285 -12.60 -7.27 22.60
N SER A 286 -11.63 -6.56 23.19
CA SER A 286 -11.89 -5.64 24.30
C SER A 286 -12.80 -4.49 23.87
N LYS A 287 -12.60 -3.94 22.67
CA LYS A 287 -13.44 -2.90 22.07
C LYS A 287 -14.87 -3.39 21.82
N ALA A 288 -15.04 -4.61 21.31
CA ALA A 288 -16.36 -5.18 21.05
C ALA A 288 -17.20 -5.40 22.32
N ASN A 289 -16.54 -5.53 23.49
CA ASN A 289 -17.18 -5.75 24.78
C ASN A 289 -17.42 -4.45 25.57
N GLN A 290 -17.04 -3.28 25.06
CA GLN A 290 -17.34 -2.00 25.71
C GLN A 290 -18.80 -1.60 25.42
N PRO A 291 -19.59 -1.22 26.45
CA PRO A 291 -20.94 -0.71 26.22
C PRO A 291 -20.87 0.56 25.36
N VAL A 292 -21.72 0.62 24.33
CA VAL A 292 -21.87 1.83 23.50
C VAL A 292 -22.57 2.87 24.36
N GLU A 293 -21.81 3.83 24.89
CA GLU A 293 -22.40 5.03 25.49
C GLU A 293 -23.04 5.86 24.36
N TYR A 294 -24.36 5.97 24.40
CA TYR A 294 -25.19 6.79 23.51
C TYR A 294 -25.29 8.22 24.01
#